data_AF-A0A9E7B6Q7-F1
#
_entry.id   AF-A0A9E7B6Q7-F1
#
_cell.length_a   1.000
_cell.length_b   1.000
_cell.length_c   1.000
_cell.angle_alpha   90.00
_cell.angle_beta   90.00
_cell.angle_gamma   90.00
#
_symmetry.space_group_name_H-M   'P 1'
#
loop_
_entity.id
_entity.type
_entity.pdbx_description
1 polymer ?
#
loop_
_entity_poly.entity_id
_entity_poly.type
_entity_poly.pdbx_seq_one_letter_code
_entity_poly.pdbx_strand_id
1 'polypeptide(L)' 'NLYHLRHLNALNTVGYRELFAYFNGETTREEAIELIKRNSRRYARKQITWFRNDNEMNWFEPEQVSEIIDLIENRISKK' A
#
# COMPACT_ATOMS: atom_id res chain seq x y z
N ASN A 1 -9.33 12.31 -17.72
CA ASN A 1 -8.11 11.67 -18.25
C ASN A 1 -6.91 12.21 -17.46
N LEU A 2 -6.21 11.39 -16.67
CA LEU A 2 -5.09 11.81 -15.79
C LEU A 2 -3.71 11.78 -16.45
N TYR A 3 -3.61 11.29 -17.68
CA TYR A 3 -2.34 11.00 -18.35
C TYR A 3 -1.46 12.25 -18.58
N HIS A 4 -2.07 13.41 -18.79
CA HIS A 4 -1.37 14.70 -18.91
C HIS A 4 -0.67 15.13 -17.62
N LEU A 5 -1.11 14.61 -16.47
CA LEU A 5 -0.56 14.90 -15.15
C LEU A 5 0.51 13.89 -14.70
N ARG A 6 0.87 12.90 -15.53
CA ARG A 6 1.75 11.77 -15.15
C ARG A 6 3.11 12.16 -14.58
N HIS A 7 3.55 13.40 -14.79
CA HIS A 7 4.80 13.94 -14.25
C HIS A 7 4.70 14.29 -12.75
N LEU A 8 3.49 14.39 -12.19
CA LEU A 8 3.29 14.69 -10.78
C LEU A 8 3.64 13.50 -9.90
N ASN A 9 4.30 13.76 -8.77
CA ASN A 9 4.74 12.73 -7.82
C ASN A 9 3.60 11.83 -7.31
N ALA A 10 2.40 12.38 -7.14
CA ALA A 10 1.23 11.62 -6.71
C ALA A 10 0.88 10.47 -7.68
N LEU A 11 1.20 10.65 -8.97
CA LEU A 11 0.94 9.67 -10.02
C LEU A 11 2.15 8.77 -10.35
N ASN A 12 3.25 8.94 -9.61
CA ASN A 12 4.41 8.03 -9.64
C ASN A 12 4.27 6.88 -8.62
N THR A 13 3.05 6.58 -8.19
CA THR A 13 2.73 5.51 -7.25
C THR A 13 2.53 4.15 -7.95
N VAL A 14 2.61 3.07 -7.17
CA VAL A 14 2.33 1.71 -7.67
C VAL A 14 0.91 1.66 -8.22
N GLY A 15 0.72 1.10 -9.41
CA GLY A 15 -0.54 1.17 -10.15
C GLY A 15 -0.42 2.15 -11.30
N TYR A 16 -0.34 3.44 -10.99
CA TYR A 16 -0.34 4.51 -12.01
C TYR A 16 0.86 4.42 -12.94
N ARG A 17 2.06 4.22 -12.39
CA ARG A 17 3.28 4.14 -13.20
C ARG A 17 3.25 2.98 -14.20
N GLU A 18 2.80 1.81 -13.75
CA GLU A 18 2.69 0.61 -14.59
C GLU A 18 1.58 0.79 -15.66
N LEU A 19 0.46 1.42 -15.30
CA LEU A 19 -0.60 1.72 -16.27
C LEU A 19 -0.17 2.75 -17.31
N PHE A 20 0.61 3.77 -16.94
CA PHE A 20 1.15 4.72 -17.91
C PHE A 20 2.12 4.06 -18.88
N ALA A 21 2.97 3.15 -18.42
CA ALA A 21 3.86 2.37 -19.30
C ALA A 21 3.04 1.54 -20.32
N TYR A 22 1.95 0.91 -19.89
CA TYR A 22 1.02 0.23 -20.80
C TYR A 22 0.40 1.20 -21.83
N PHE A 23 -0.09 2.36 -21.39
CA PHE A 23 -0.67 3.35 -22.30
C PHE A 23 0.35 3.98 -23.27
N ASN A 24 1.64 3.96 -22.92
CA ASN A 24 2.73 4.38 -23.80
C ASN A 24 3.12 3.30 -24.81
N GLY A 25 2.59 2.07 -24.70
CA GLY A 25 3.01 0.92 -25.51
C GLY A 25 4.35 0.33 -25.08
N GLU A 26 4.86 0.67 -23.89
CA GLU A 26 6.14 0.17 -23.37
C GLU A 26 6.02 -1.24 -22.78
N THR A 27 4.82 -1.64 -22.35
CA THR A 27 4.51 -2.96 -21.79
C THR A 27 3.18 -3.47 -22.31
N THR A 28 2.97 -4.78 -22.28
CA THR A 28 1.63 -5.38 -22.46
C THR A 28 0.73 -5.11 -21.25
N ARG A 29 -0.58 -5.34 -21.42
CA ARG A 29 -1.56 -5.20 -20.34
C ARG A 29 -1.31 -6.23 -19.23
N GLU A 30 -1.01 -7.45 -19.64
CA GLU A 30 -0.73 -8.59 -18.75
C GLU A 30 0.52 -8.32 -17.92
N GLU A 31 1.59 -7.83 -18.55
CA GLU A 31 2.81 -7.41 -17.85
C GLU A 31 2.53 -6.28 -16.85
N ALA A 32 1.78 -5.25 -17.25
CA ALA A 32 1.44 -4.16 -16.34
C ALA A 32 0.68 -4.68 -15.10
N ILE A 33 -0.29 -5.58 -15.26
CA ILE A 33 -1.03 -6.21 -14.16
C ILE A 33 -0.09 -6.98 -13.23
N GLU A 34 0.81 -7.79 -13.78
CA GLU A 34 1.77 -8.55 -12.96
C GLU A 34 2.78 -7.65 -12.24
N LEU A 35 3.23 -6.58 -12.89
CA LEU A 35 4.07 -5.56 -12.26
C LEU A 35 3.35 -4.88 -11.09
N ILE A 36 2.08 -4.51 -11.24
CA ILE A 36 1.27 -3.91 -10.16
C ILE A 36 1.17 -4.86 -8.98
N LYS A 37 0.78 -6.12 -9.21
CA LYS A 37 0.68 -7.14 -8.16
C LYS A 37 2.02 -7.32 -7.43
N ARG A 38 3.11 -7.46 -8.17
CA ARG A 38 4.46 -7.64 -7.61
C ARG A 38 4.90 -6.44 -6.78
N ASN A 39 4.74 -5.23 -7.32
CA ASN A 39 5.19 -4.00 -6.66
C ASN A 39 4.33 -3.68 -5.43
N SER A 40 3.03 -4.01 -5.46
CA SER A 40 2.13 -3.90 -4.31
C SER A 40 2.57 -4.82 -3.16
N ARG A 41 2.89 -6.09 -3.46
CA ARG A 41 3.46 -7.02 -2.45
C ARG A 41 4.79 -6.55 -1.88
N ARG A 42 5.69 -6.03 -2.74
CA ARG A 42 6.97 -5.46 -2.29
C ARG A 42 6.76 -4.26 -1.38
N TYR A 43 5.81 -3.39 -1.71
CA TYR A 43 5.48 -2.23 -0.89
C TYR A 43 4.89 -2.64 0.46
N ALA A 44 3.92 -3.56 0.48
CA ALA A 44 3.36 -4.11 1.72
C ALA A 44 4.44 -4.74 2.61
N ARG A 45 5.37 -5.51 2.03
CA ARG A 45 6.51 -6.07 2.79
C ARG A 45 7.39 -4.99 3.40
N LYS A 46 7.68 -3.91 2.66
CA LYS A 46 8.45 -2.77 3.19
C LYS A 46 7.70 -2.08 4.34
N GLN A 47 6.39 -1.89 4.23
CA GLN A 47 5.57 -1.33 5.30
C GLN A 47 5.66 -2.20 6.56
N ILE A 48 5.48 -3.52 6.42
CA ILE A 48 5.61 -4.47 7.54
C ILE A 48 7.00 -4.40 8.17
N THR A 49 8.07 -4.43 7.36
CA THR A 49 9.44 -4.32 7.87
C THR A 49 9.68 -3.02 8.62
N TRP A 50 9.17 -1.90 8.11
CA TRP A 50 9.32 -0.60 8.74
C TRP A 50 8.59 -0.55 10.10
N PHE A 51 7.34 -1.01 10.16
CA PHE A 51 6.56 -1.06 11.40
C PHE A 51 7.11 -2.07 12.42
N ARG A 52 7.77 -3.16 11.98
CA ARG A 52 8.37 -4.15 12.90
C ARG A 52 9.50 -3.60 13.76
N ASN A 53 10.11 -2.49 13.35
CA ASN A 53 11.15 -1.83 14.12
C ASN A 53 10.60 -0.91 15.22
N ASP A 54 9.28 -0.73 15.29
CA ASP A 54 8.62 0.07 16.31
C ASP A 54 8.05 -0.86 17.42
N ASN A 55 8.64 -0.75 18.62
CA ASN A 55 8.26 -1.56 19.78
C ASN A 55 6.92 -1.13 20.41
N GLU A 56 6.38 0.04 20.07
CA GLU A 56 5.07 0.49 20.56
C GLU A 56 3.90 -0.04 19.72
N MET A 57 4.21 -0.66 18.57
CA MET A 57 3.22 -1.18 17.64
C MET A 57 2.53 -2.44 18.18
N ASN A 58 1.20 -2.47 18.08
CA ASN A 58 0.39 -3.64 18.45
C ASN A 58 -0.04 -4.34 17.16
N TRP A 59 0.32 -5.61 17.01
CA TRP A 59 0.08 -6.40 15.81
C TRP A 59 -1.19 -7.24 15.98
N PHE A 60 -2.00 -7.26 14.93
CA PHE A 60 -3.24 -8.01 14.85
C PHE A 60 -3.34 -8.68 13.48
N GLU A 61 -3.96 -9.86 13.44
CA GLU A 61 -4.45 -10.43 12.19
C GLU A 61 -5.73 -9.70 11.73
N PRO A 62 -6.03 -9.63 10.42
CA PRO A 62 -7.16 -8.87 9.89
C PRO A 62 -8.52 -9.21 10.51
N GLU A 63 -8.69 -10.44 10.99
CA GLU A 63 -9.93 -10.94 11.57
C GLU A 63 -10.13 -10.51 13.03
N GLN A 64 -9.10 -9.99 13.72
CA GLN A 64 -9.11 -9.63 15.15
C GLN A 64 -9.74 -8.25 15.41
N VAL A 65 -10.89 -8.00 14.81
CA VAL A 65 -11.54 -6.68 14.85
C VAL A 65 -11.96 -6.30 16.28
N SER A 66 -12.44 -7.25 17.08
CA SER A 66 -12.87 -6.99 18.46
C SER A 66 -11.70 -6.55 19.33
N GLU A 67 -10.57 -7.26 19.25
CA GLU A 67 -9.38 -6.96 20.06
C GLU A 67 -8.76 -5.61 19.68
N ILE A 68 -8.84 -5.22 18.40
CA ILE A 68 -8.42 -3.89 17.95
C ILE A 68 -9.28 -2.80 18.60
N ILE A 69 -10.61 -2.98 18.61
CA ILE A 69 -11.55 -2.02 19.22
C ILE A 69 -11.28 -1.93 20.73
N ASP A 70 -11.17 -3.06 21.42
CA ASP A 70 -10.92 -3.11 22.86
C ASP A 70 -9.60 -2.39 23.22
N LEU A 71 -8.54 -2.58 22.43
CA LEU A 71 -7.27 -1.87 22.64
C LEU A 71 -7.45 -0.35 22.52
N ILE A 72 -8.17 0.11 21.49
CA ILE A 72 -8.41 1.52 21.24
C ILE A 72 -9.22 2.15 22.38
N GLU A 73 -10.32 1.50 22.80
CA GLU A 73 -11.18 1.98 23.89
C GLU A 73 -10.43 2.08 25.21
N ASN A 74 -9.60 1.08 25.53
CA ASN A 74 -8.76 1.08 26.73
C ASN A 74 -7.71 2.20 26.71
N ARG A 75 -7.13 2.51 25.54
CA ARG A 75 -6.15 3.60 25.40
C ARG A 75 -6.80 4.98 25.52
N ILE A 76 -8.01 5.15 25.01
CA ILE A 76 -8.76 6.42 25.09
C ILE A 76 -9.26 6.65 26.52
N SER A 77 -9.80 5.62 27.17
CA SER A 77 -10.39 5.74 28.52
C SER A 77 -9.36 5.92 29.65
N LYS A 78 -8.09 5.59 29.40
CA LYS A 78 -6.98 5.80 30.34
C LYS A 78 -6.34 7.20 30.25
N LYS A 79 -6.91 8.10 29.44
CA LYS A 79 -6.55 9.52 29.37
C LYS A 79 -7.51 10.35 30.20
#